data_AF-A0A8C2CXE2-F1
#
_entry.id   AF-A0A8C2CXE2-F1
#
_cell.length_a   1.000
_cell.length_b   1.000
_cell.length_c   1.000
_cell.angle_alpha   90.00
_cell.angle_beta   90.00
_cell.angle_gamma   90.00
#
_symmetry.space_group_name_H-M   'P 1'
#
loop_
_entity.id
_entity.type
_entity.pdbx_description
1 polymer ?
#
loop_
_entity_poly.entity_id
_entity_poly.type
_entity_poly.pdbx_seq_one_letter_code
_entity_poly.pdbx_strand_id
1 'polypeptide(L)'
;MAAVETRECETEGCCSEAKLQCPTCIKLGIQGSYFCSQECFKGSWATHKLLHKKAKEDKIKDEGKNCVEKEINTDPWPGYRYTGKLRPHYPLTPTRFVPSNIQRPDYADHPLAAEVGLLAGMSESEQTMKGTSQIKILNAEEIEGMRVVCKLAREVLDIAAMMVKPGVTTEEIDHAVHLACTARNCYPSPLNYYNFPKSCCTSVNEVICHGIPDRRPLQEEDILNIDITVYHNGYHGDLNETFFVGEVDEGAKRLVQTTYECLMQAIDSVKPGIRYRELGNIIQKHAQANGFSVVRSYCGHGIHKLFHTAPNVPHYAKNKAVGVMKPGHVFTIEPMICEGGWQDETWPDGWTAVTRDGWWGHMSPILQWRIQQLRPISPISQSHSGSLLGRR
;
A
#
# COMPACT_ATOMS: atom_id res chain seq x y z
N MET A 1 -49.18 34.43 19.68
CA MET A 1 -48.72 35.74 19.17
C MET A 1 -47.23 35.81 19.42
N ALA A 2 -46.42 35.73 18.37
CA ALA A 2 -44.96 35.82 18.52
C ALA A 2 -44.60 37.22 19.01
N ALA A 3 -43.76 37.31 20.05
CA ALA A 3 -43.27 38.58 20.56
C ALA A 3 -42.51 39.30 19.44
N VAL A 4 -42.86 40.56 19.19
CA VAL A 4 -42.09 41.44 18.30
C VAL A 4 -40.80 41.76 19.03
N GLU A 5 -39.68 41.19 18.59
CA GLU A 5 -38.35 41.54 19.11
C GLU A 5 -38.09 43.03 18.86
N THR A 6 -38.12 43.83 19.91
CA THR A 6 -37.68 45.23 19.89
C THR A 6 -36.17 45.27 19.65
N ARG A 7 -35.74 45.95 18.60
CA ARG A 7 -34.32 46.07 18.22
C ARG A 7 -33.77 47.39 18.76
N GLU A 8 -32.66 47.35 19.48
CA GLU A 8 -32.02 48.54 20.05
C GLU A 8 -30.98 49.13 19.09
N CYS A 9 -30.71 50.43 19.25
CA CYS A 9 -29.71 51.15 18.46
C CYS A 9 -28.29 50.78 18.89
N GLU A 10 -27.42 50.44 17.92
CA GLU A 10 -26.04 50.02 18.17
C GLU A 10 -25.10 51.19 18.56
N THR A 11 -25.56 52.44 18.43
CA THR A 11 -24.76 53.62 18.79
C THR A 11 -24.57 53.70 20.31
N GLU A 12 -23.31 53.74 20.77
CA GLU A 12 -22.97 53.86 22.19
C GLU A 12 -23.69 55.05 22.84
N GLY A 13 -24.44 54.77 23.92
CA GLY A 13 -25.23 55.76 24.65
C GLY A 13 -26.63 56.04 24.08
N CYS A 14 -27.06 55.34 23.03
CA CYS A 14 -28.41 55.47 22.47
C CYS A 14 -29.31 54.29 22.87
N CYS A 15 -30.34 54.54 23.68
CA CYS A 15 -31.32 53.52 24.09
C CYS A 15 -32.62 53.56 23.27
N SER A 16 -32.58 54.14 22.06
CA SER A 16 -33.77 54.28 21.20
C SER A 16 -34.02 53.02 20.37
N GLU A 17 -35.28 52.77 20.06
CA GLU A 17 -35.68 51.68 19.17
C GLU A 17 -35.16 51.92 17.75
N ALA A 18 -34.53 50.90 17.17
CA ALA A 18 -33.88 50.96 15.88
C ALA A 18 -34.83 50.63 14.73
N LYS A 19 -34.84 51.49 13.70
CA LYS A 19 -35.71 51.35 12.52
C LYS A 19 -34.95 51.22 11.20
N LEU A 20 -33.64 51.45 11.24
CA LEU A 20 -32.76 51.43 10.07
C LEU A 20 -31.73 50.32 10.21
N GLN A 21 -31.41 49.67 9.11
CA GLN A 21 -30.37 48.65 9.04
C GLN A 21 -29.29 49.08 8.05
N CYS A 22 -28.02 48.77 8.36
CA CYS A 22 -26.90 49.07 7.48
C CYS A 22 -27.00 48.28 6.15
N PRO A 23 -27.06 48.94 4.98
CA PRO A 23 -27.15 48.26 3.69
C PRO A 23 -25.96 47.34 3.38
N THR A 24 -24.78 47.67 3.91
CA THR A 24 -23.56 46.87 3.74
C THR A 24 -23.60 45.61 4.60
N CYS A 25 -24.13 45.69 5.83
CA CYS A 25 -24.37 44.50 6.66
C CYS A 25 -25.35 43.53 5.99
N ILE A 26 -26.41 44.04 5.37
CA ILE A 26 -27.36 43.23 4.59
C ILE A 26 -26.63 42.50 3.45
N LYS A 27 -25.79 43.21 2.68
CA LYS A 27 -25.00 42.61 1.59
C LYS A 27 -23.95 41.60 2.08
N LEU A 28 -23.41 41.79 3.28
CA LEU A 28 -22.39 40.92 3.88
C LEU A 28 -22.98 39.78 4.71
N GLY A 29 -24.31 39.74 4.92
CA GLY A 29 -24.98 38.73 5.76
C GLY A 29 -24.76 38.92 7.26
N ILE A 30 -24.33 40.10 7.70
CA ILE A 30 -24.07 40.40 9.11
C ILE A 30 -25.41 40.68 9.81
N GLN A 31 -25.78 39.84 10.77
CA GLN A 31 -26.97 40.02 11.60
C GLN A 31 -26.68 40.95 12.79
N GLY A 32 -27.67 41.76 13.19
CA GLY A 32 -27.62 42.54 14.43
C GLY A 32 -27.33 44.03 14.30
N SER A 33 -27.05 44.57 13.10
CA SER A 33 -26.67 45.98 12.95
C SER A 33 -27.83 46.92 12.66
N TYR A 34 -28.36 47.57 13.71
CA TYR A 34 -29.53 48.45 13.63
C TYR A 34 -29.29 49.83 14.25
N PHE A 35 -29.91 50.86 13.66
CA PHE A 35 -29.78 52.26 14.08
C PHE A 35 -31.15 52.95 14.14
N CYS A 36 -31.34 53.87 15.09
CA CYS A 36 -32.58 54.63 15.21
C CYS A 36 -32.66 55.82 14.23
N SER A 37 -31.52 56.37 13.80
CA SER A 37 -31.45 57.51 12.87
C SER A 37 -30.17 57.49 12.02
N GLN A 38 -30.14 58.30 10.97
CA GLN A 38 -28.96 58.52 10.13
C GLN A 38 -27.80 59.18 10.90
N GLU A 39 -28.09 59.98 11.92
CA GLU A 39 -27.09 60.62 12.77
C GLU A 39 -26.40 59.59 13.67
N CYS A 40 -27.18 58.69 14.27
CA CYS A 40 -26.65 57.58 15.06
C CYS A 40 -25.77 56.64 14.21
N PHE A 41 -26.18 56.35 12.98
CA PHE A 41 -25.37 55.59 12.02
C PHE A 41 -24.05 56.28 11.67
N LYS A 42 -24.07 57.60 11.43
CA LYS A 42 -22.84 58.36 11.14
C LYS A 42 -21.91 58.43 12.35
N GLY A 43 -22.46 58.61 13.55
CA GLY A 43 -21.71 58.64 14.80
C GLY A 43 -21.02 57.32 15.14
N SER A 44 -21.66 56.19 14.84
CA SER A 44 -21.08 54.85 15.05
C SER A 44 -20.20 54.37 13.89
N TRP A 45 -20.11 55.10 12.78
CA TRP A 45 -19.44 54.62 11.57
C TRP A 45 -17.97 54.22 11.77
N ALA A 46 -17.25 54.94 12.65
CA ALA A 46 -15.83 54.70 12.91
C ALA A 46 -15.56 53.28 13.46
N THR A 47 -16.41 52.79 14.35
CA THR A 47 -16.34 51.45 14.95
C THR A 47 -17.08 50.43 14.08
N HIS A 48 -18.27 50.79 13.59
CA HIS A 48 -19.13 49.90 12.81
C HIS A 48 -18.48 49.41 11.50
N LYS A 49 -17.70 50.26 10.80
CA LYS A 49 -16.99 49.86 9.56
C LYS A 49 -15.95 48.75 9.76
N LEU A 50 -15.47 48.53 10.99
CA LEU A 50 -14.54 47.44 11.31
C LEU A 50 -15.22 46.08 11.19
N LEU A 51 -16.53 45.99 11.48
CA LEU A 51 -17.33 44.78 11.27
C LEU A 51 -17.35 44.39 9.79
N HIS A 52 -17.46 45.38 8.89
CA HIS A 52 -17.39 45.13 7.45
C HIS A 52 -16.01 44.62 7.02
N LYS A 53 -14.93 45.19 7.58
CA LYS A 53 -13.57 44.76 7.29
C LYS A 53 -13.37 43.31 7.72
N LYS A 54 -13.78 42.97 8.95
CA LYS A 54 -13.70 41.62 9.51
C LYS A 54 -14.53 40.61 8.69
N ALA A 55 -15.77 40.95 8.34
CA ALA A 55 -16.62 40.07 7.52
C ALA A 55 -16.08 39.84 6.10
N LYS A 56 -15.37 40.81 5.52
CA LYS A 56 -14.67 40.63 4.24
C LYS A 56 -13.43 39.75 4.38
N GLU A 57 -12.65 39.92 5.45
CA GLU A 57 -11.50 39.06 5.75
C GLU A 57 -11.94 37.61 6.04
N ASP A 58 -13.06 37.43 6.76
CA ASP A 58 -13.64 36.12 7.02
C ASP A 58 -14.21 35.50 5.74
N LYS A 59 -14.84 36.27 4.84
CA LYS A 59 -15.22 35.77 3.50
C LYS A 59 -14.02 35.37 2.64
N ILE A 60 -12.90 36.09 2.70
CA ILE A 60 -11.66 35.69 2.00
C ILE A 60 -11.09 34.38 2.58
N LYS A 61 -11.20 34.18 3.89
CA LYS A 61 -10.82 32.91 4.54
C LYS A 61 -11.79 31.77 4.25
N ASP A 62 -13.07 32.07 4.03
CA ASP A 62 -14.12 31.08 3.72
C ASP A 62 -14.13 30.73 2.21
N GLU A 63 -13.86 31.69 1.33
CA GLU A 63 -13.57 31.46 -0.09
C GLU A 63 -12.20 30.77 -0.29
N GLY A 64 -11.26 30.96 0.64
CA GLY A 64 -10.02 30.17 0.75
C GLY A 64 -10.20 28.78 1.39
N LYS A 65 -11.36 28.50 2.00
CA LYS A 65 -11.74 27.17 2.53
C LYS A 65 -12.73 26.42 1.63
N ASN A 66 -13.41 27.14 0.72
CA ASN A 66 -14.16 26.58 -0.40
C ASN A 66 -13.31 26.49 -1.69
N CYS A 67 -12.00 26.31 -1.53
CA CYS A 67 -11.31 25.45 -2.46
C CYS A 67 -11.92 24.05 -2.27
N VAL A 68 -12.83 23.66 -3.17
CA VAL A 68 -12.79 22.29 -3.68
C VAL A 68 -11.31 21.97 -3.78
N GLU A 69 -10.81 21.04 -2.95
CA GLU A 69 -9.55 20.37 -3.25
C GLU A 69 -9.75 19.89 -4.69
N LYS A 70 -9.30 20.69 -5.67
CA LYS A 70 -9.00 20.14 -6.97
C LYS A 70 -8.07 19.01 -6.59
N GLU A 71 -8.53 17.78 -6.75
CA GLU A 71 -7.71 16.60 -6.66
C GLU A 71 -6.61 16.82 -7.68
N ILE A 72 -5.52 17.47 -7.26
CA ILE A 72 -4.38 17.67 -8.12
C ILE A 72 -3.68 16.33 -8.04
N ASN A 73 -4.19 15.39 -8.83
CA ASN A 73 -3.48 14.20 -9.23
C ASN A 73 -2.24 14.67 -9.99
N THR A 74 -1.14 14.84 -9.28
CA THR A 74 0.11 15.32 -9.85
C THR A 74 1.05 14.14 -10.06
N ASP A 75 1.66 14.08 -11.23
CA ASP A 75 2.92 13.38 -11.42
C ASP A 75 4.04 14.26 -10.81
N PRO A 76 4.70 13.83 -9.70
CA PRO A 76 5.75 14.62 -9.07
C PRO A 76 7.06 14.60 -9.87
N TRP A 77 7.19 13.74 -10.87
CA TRP A 77 8.39 13.59 -11.70
C TRP A 77 8.11 13.75 -13.19
N PRO A 78 7.65 14.93 -13.64
CA PRO A 78 7.33 15.16 -15.06
C PRO A 78 8.56 15.03 -15.99
N GLY A 79 9.78 15.06 -15.45
CA GLY A 79 11.03 14.86 -16.19
C GLY A 79 11.50 13.41 -16.27
N TYR A 80 10.89 12.49 -15.51
CA TYR A 80 11.19 11.07 -15.59
C TYR A 80 10.45 10.44 -16.78
N ARG A 81 11.15 9.60 -17.54
CA ARG A 81 10.58 8.93 -18.70
C ARG A 81 9.99 7.59 -18.27
N TYR A 82 8.72 7.59 -17.92
CA TYR A 82 7.96 6.37 -17.63
C TYR A 82 8.01 5.37 -18.80
N THR A 83 8.09 4.08 -18.47
CA THR A 83 8.22 2.99 -19.42
C THR A 83 6.88 2.70 -20.10
N GLY A 84 5.78 2.69 -19.35
CA GLY A 84 4.41 2.43 -19.84
C GLY A 84 3.43 3.60 -19.67
N LYS A 85 2.13 3.30 -19.58
CA LYS A 85 1.06 4.32 -19.44
C LYS A 85 0.74 4.65 -17.98
N LEU A 86 1.12 3.79 -17.03
CA LEU A 86 0.89 4.03 -15.62
C LEU A 86 1.65 5.28 -15.16
N ARG A 87 1.03 6.05 -14.28
CA ARG A 87 1.62 7.21 -13.62
C ARG A 87 1.29 7.12 -12.14
N PRO A 88 2.17 7.61 -11.26
CA PRO A 88 1.81 7.73 -9.86
C PRO A 88 0.78 8.85 -9.66
N HIS A 89 -0.13 8.66 -8.71
CA HIS A 89 -1.22 9.57 -8.43
C HIS A 89 -1.09 10.22 -7.05
N TYR A 90 -0.34 11.33 -6.98
CA TYR A 90 -0.08 12.10 -5.76
C TYR A 90 -1.11 13.22 -5.51
N PRO A 91 -1.18 13.79 -4.29
CA PRO A 91 -0.42 13.43 -3.09
C PRO A 91 -0.93 12.14 -2.43
N LEU A 92 -0.01 11.36 -1.85
CA LEU A 92 -0.36 10.24 -0.99
C LEU A 92 -1.00 10.77 0.30
N THR A 93 -1.94 10.04 0.88
CA THR A 93 -2.38 10.31 2.26
C THR A 93 -1.21 10.19 3.22
N PRO A 94 -1.21 10.98 4.31
CA PRO A 94 -0.25 10.81 5.40
C PRO A 94 -0.13 9.36 5.88
N THR A 95 1.05 8.98 6.36
CA THR A 95 1.32 7.65 6.92
C THR A 95 0.31 7.31 8.01
N ARG A 96 -0.24 6.10 7.94
CA ARG A 96 -1.33 5.67 8.84
C ARG A 96 -0.79 5.28 10.21
N PHE A 97 -1.52 5.66 11.25
CA PHE A 97 -1.16 5.39 12.65
C PHE A 97 -1.44 3.93 13.02
N VAL A 98 -0.44 3.24 13.58
CA VAL A 98 -0.60 1.92 14.20
C VAL A 98 -0.68 2.09 15.72
N PRO A 99 -1.75 1.61 16.38
CA PRO A 99 -1.91 1.66 17.84
C PRO A 99 -0.70 1.11 18.61
N SER A 100 -0.33 1.79 19.70
CA SER A 100 0.87 1.48 20.49
C SER A 100 0.83 0.13 21.23
N ASN A 101 -0.36 -0.47 21.37
CA ASN A 101 -0.53 -1.81 21.94
C ASN A 101 -0.17 -2.95 20.98
N ILE A 102 0.01 -2.65 19.69
CA ILE A 102 0.44 -3.63 18.68
C ILE A 102 1.96 -3.75 18.75
N GLN A 103 2.47 -4.98 18.83
CA GLN A 103 3.92 -5.24 18.81
C GLN A 103 4.51 -4.78 17.47
N ARG A 104 5.63 -4.07 17.53
CA ARG A 104 6.29 -3.46 16.37
C ARG A 104 7.61 -4.17 16.06
N PRO A 105 7.97 -4.38 14.78
CA PRO A 105 9.32 -4.81 14.41
C PRO A 105 10.34 -3.70 14.68
N ASP A 106 11.64 -4.04 14.70
CA ASP A 106 12.73 -3.12 15.08
C ASP A 106 12.81 -1.86 14.20
N TYR A 107 12.53 -2.00 12.91
CA TYR A 107 12.58 -0.91 11.94
C TYR A 107 11.39 0.06 12.04
N ALA A 108 10.29 -0.32 12.70
CA ALA A 108 9.06 0.48 12.73
C ALA A 108 9.26 1.86 13.37
N ASP A 109 10.16 1.93 14.36
CA ASP A 109 10.47 3.14 15.12
C ASP A 109 11.92 3.62 14.88
N HIS A 110 12.63 3.01 13.94
CA HIS A 110 13.93 3.51 13.51
C HIS A 110 13.75 4.95 12.97
N PRO A 111 14.56 5.92 13.41
CA PRO A 111 14.36 7.35 13.14
C PRO A 111 14.17 7.64 11.65
N LEU A 112 13.35 8.66 11.35
CA LEU A 112 12.97 9.10 10.01
C LEU A 112 14.16 9.72 9.24
N ALA A 113 14.11 9.68 7.91
CA ALA A 113 15.27 10.00 7.05
C ALA A 113 15.79 11.43 7.25
N ALA A 114 14.92 12.32 7.73
CA ALA A 114 15.23 13.71 8.05
C ALA A 114 16.14 13.87 9.29
N GLU A 115 16.16 12.91 10.21
CA GLU A 115 16.96 12.97 11.45
C GLU A 115 18.31 12.26 11.30
N VAL A 116 18.38 11.18 10.51
CA VAL A 116 19.57 10.31 10.40
C VAL A 116 20.29 10.37 9.05
N GLY A 117 19.77 11.10 8.07
CA GLY A 117 20.34 11.18 6.72
C GLY A 117 20.17 9.86 5.95
N LEU A 118 19.21 9.84 5.02
CA LEU A 118 18.99 8.79 3.99
C LEU A 118 18.75 7.33 4.47
N LEU A 119 18.82 7.03 5.77
CA LEU A 119 18.86 5.66 6.31
C LEU A 119 17.80 5.40 7.38
N ALA A 120 16.55 5.73 7.09
CA ALA A 120 15.45 5.51 8.03
C ALA A 120 14.66 4.23 7.75
N GLY A 121 13.94 3.73 8.76
CA GLY A 121 13.22 2.46 8.62
C GLY A 121 14.14 1.23 8.51
N MET A 122 15.36 1.31 9.03
CA MET A 122 16.37 0.27 8.92
C MET A 122 16.13 -0.84 9.95
N SER A 123 16.15 -2.11 9.53
CA SER A 123 16.14 -3.26 10.45
C SER A 123 17.55 -3.61 10.89
N GLU A 124 17.89 -3.32 12.16
CA GLU A 124 19.19 -3.65 12.74
C GLU A 124 19.42 -5.16 12.83
N SER A 125 18.36 -5.91 13.13
CA SER A 125 18.41 -7.37 13.23
C SER A 125 18.69 -8.04 11.88
N GLU A 126 18.15 -7.50 10.78
CA GLU A 126 18.52 -7.94 9.43
C GLU A 126 19.95 -7.53 9.05
N GLN A 127 20.36 -6.31 9.39
CA GLN A 127 21.72 -5.82 9.12
C GLN A 127 22.80 -6.66 9.80
N THR A 128 22.54 -7.11 11.02
CA THR A 128 23.44 -8.00 11.78
C THR A 128 23.66 -9.33 11.06
N MET A 129 22.67 -9.77 10.27
CA MET A 129 22.71 -11.01 9.50
C MET A 129 23.14 -10.79 8.03
N LYS A 130 23.37 -9.54 7.61
CA LYS A 130 23.69 -9.23 6.22
C LYS A 130 24.96 -9.96 5.75
N GLY A 131 24.87 -10.62 4.59
CA GLY A 131 25.98 -11.36 3.99
C GLY A 131 26.15 -12.79 4.53
N THR A 132 25.39 -13.20 5.54
CA THR A 132 25.34 -14.61 5.93
C THR A 132 24.55 -15.44 4.91
N SER A 133 24.97 -16.69 4.71
CA SER A 133 24.21 -17.71 3.99
C SER A 133 23.66 -18.79 4.94
N GLN A 134 23.79 -18.58 6.25
CA GLN A 134 23.26 -19.49 7.26
C GLN A 134 21.74 -19.37 7.32
N ILE A 135 21.05 -20.47 7.00
CA ILE A 135 19.59 -20.55 7.03
C ILE A 135 19.16 -21.08 8.40
N LYS A 136 18.20 -20.39 9.03
CA LYS A 136 17.65 -20.81 10.32
C LYS A 136 16.81 -22.08 10.16
N ILE A 137 17.05 -23.05 11.04
CA ILE A 137 16.17 -24.19 11.27
C ILE A 137 15.26 -23.81 12.43
N LEU A 138 13.97 -23.63 12.16
CA LEU A 138 13.01 -23.27 13.19
C LEU A 138 12.71 -24.46 14.10
N ASN A 139 12.54 -24.17 15.39
CA ASN A 139 12.01 -25.14 16.35
C ASN A 139 10.47 -25.22 16.28
N ALA A 140 9.85 -26.10 17.08
CA ALA A 140 8.41 -26.33 17.04
C ALA A 140 7.56 -25.09 17.42
N GLU A 141 8.01 -24.29 18.38
CA GLU A 141 7.33 -23.06 18.80
C GLU A 141 7.41 -21.99 17.71
N GLU A 142 8.60 -21.80 17.12
CA GLU A 142 8.81 -20.86 16.02
C GLU A 142 7.95 -21.23 14.80
N ILE A 143 7.85 -22.53 14.49
CA ILE A 143 6.96 -23.05 13.45
C ILE A 143 5.50 -22.69 13.72
N GLU A 144 5.04 -22.80 14.97
CA GLU A 144 3.65 -22.48 15.30
C GLU A 144 3.40 -20.97 15.18
N GLY A 145 4.36 -20.14 15.60
CA GLY A 145 4.34 -18.70 15.35
C GLY A 145 4.19 -18.37 13.85
N MET A 146 4.99 -19.03 13.00
CA MET A 146 4.87 -18.88 11.54
C MET A 146 3.50 -19.29 10.99
N ARG A 147 2.92 -20.39 11.49
CA ARG A 147 1.59 -20.84 11.03
C ARG A 147 0.51 -19.82 11.37
N VAL A 148 0.55 -19.27 12.58
CA VAL A 148 -0.41 -18.27 13.03
C VAL A 148 -0.29 -17.00 12.18
N VAL A 149 0.91 -16.43 12.06
CA VAL A 149 1.09 -15.17 11.32
C VAL A 149 0.75 -15.33 9.83
N CYS A 150 1.09 -16.45 9.19
CA CYS A 150 0.70 -16.70 7.80
C CYS A 150 -0.79 -16.86 7.60
N LYS A 151 -1.49 -17.46 8.57
CA LYS A 151 -2.95 -17.54 8.52
C LYS A 151 -3.56 -16.13 8.58
N LEU A 152 -3.05 -15.28 9.48
CA LEU A 152 -3.49 -13.89 9.61
C LEU A 152 -3.20 -13.09 8.33
N ALA A 153 -2.02 -13.25 7.74
CA ALA A 153 -1.67 -12.63 6.46
C ALA A 153 -2.66 -13.03 5.36
N ARG A 154 -3.00 -14.32 5.27
CA ARG A 154 -4.00 -14.81 4.31
C ARG A 154 -5.36 -14.14 4.49
N GLU A 155 -5.84 -14.06 5.73
CA GLU A 155 -7.11 -13.41 6.03
C GLU A 155 -7.12 -11.92 5.65
N VAL A 156 -5.98 -11.24 5.72
CA VAL A 156 -5.82 -9.85 5.28
C VAL A 156 -5.84 -9.76 3.74
N LEU A 157 -5.14 -10.65 3.03
CA LEU A 157 -5.20 -10.69 1.56
C LEU A 157 -6.62 -10.98 1.06
N ASP A 158 -7.35 -11.90 1.71
CA ASP A 158 -8.74 -12.21 1.36
C ASP A 158 -9.66 -10.98 1.53
N ILE A 159 -9.37 -10.08 2.47
CA ILE A 159 -10.07 -8.79 2.62
C ILE A 159 -9.74 -7.85 1.47
N ALA A 160 -8.47 -7.72 1.13
CA ALA A 160 -8.03 -6.87 0.01
C ALA A 160 -8.64 -7.32 -1.33
N ALA A 161 -8.68 -8.64 -1.56
CA ALA A 161 -9.26 -9.25 -2.76
C ALA A 161 -10.73 -8.85 -2.98
N MET A 162 -11.54 -8.74 -1.91
CA MET A 162 -12.95 -8.34 -2.01
C MET A 162 -13.16 -6.90 -2.49
N MET A 163 -12.12 -6.07 -2.47
CA MET A 163 -12.19 -4.66 -2.89
C MET A 163 -11.78 -4.45 -4.34
N VAL A 164 -11.20 -5.45 -5.00
CA VAL A 164 -10.70 -5.32 -6.38
C VAL A 164 -11.86 -5.20 -7.34
N LYS A 165 -12.09 -3.97 -7.82
CA LYS A 165 -13.08 -3.63 -8.86
C LYS A 165 -12.75 -2.26 -9.46
N PRO A 166 -13.25 -1.96 -10.68
CA PRO A 166 -13.07 -0.67 -11.30
C PRO A 166 -13.52 0.49 -10.41
N GLY A 167 -12.75 1.58 -10.43
CA GLY A 167 -13.02 2.80 -9.67
C GLY A 167 -12.48 2.82 -8.25
N VAL A 168 -12.15 1.67 -7.64
CA VAL A 168 -11.50 1.63 -6.33
C VAL A 168 -10.03 2.03 -6.48
N THR A 169 -9.53 2.88 -5.60
CA THR A 169 -8.12 3.28 -5.57
C THR A 169 -7.26 2.26 -4.83
N THR A 170 -5.99 2.16 -5.19
CA THR A 170 -5.04 1.30 -4.44
C THR A 170 -4.84 1.79 -3.00
N GLU A 171 -4.96 3.10 -2.75
CA GLU A 171 -4.92 3.68 -1.41
C GLU A 171 -6.14 3.32 -0.53
N GLU A 172 -7.33 3.11 -1.12
CA GLU A 172 -8.49 2.56 -0.40
C GLU A 172 -8.25 1.09 -0.02
N ILE A 173 -7.63 0.30 -0.91
CA ILE A 173 -7.24 -1.09 -0.62
C ILE A 173 -6.22 -1.13 0.53
N ASP A 174 -5.16 -0.30 0.46
CA ASP A 174 -4.17 -0.16 1.55
C ASP A 174 -4.83 0.21 2.88
N HIS A 175 -5.82 1.11 2.86
CA HIS A 175 -6.52 1.49 4.07
C HIS A 175 -7.24 0.30 4.71
N ALA A 176 -7.94 -0.50 3.92
CA ALA A 176 -8.62 -1.68 4.43
C ALA A 176 -7.63 -2.74 4.92
N VAL A 177 -6.51 -2.93 4.22
CA VAL A 177 -5.41 -3.80 4.65
C VAL A 177 -4.86 -3.34 6.00
N HIS A 178 -4.58 -2.05 6.16
CA HIS A 178 -4.08 -1.48 7.41
C HIS A 178 -5.05 -1.72 8.58
N LEU A 179 -6.35 -1.48 8.37
CA LEU A 179 -7.38 -1.75 9.37
C LEU A 179 -7.50 -3.25 9.66
N ALA A 180 -7.39 -4.10 8.66
CA ALA A 180 -7.46 -5.55 8.81
C ALA A 180 -6.27 -6.12 9.59
N CYS A 181 -5.06 -5.57 9.41
CA CYS A 181 -3.88 -5.89 10.21
C CYS A 181 -4.07 -5.48 11.67
N THR A 182 -4.45 -4.22 11.91
CA THR A 182 -4.58 -3.69 13.27
C THR A 182 -5.72 -4.36 14.05
N ALA A 183 -6.85 -4.69 13.40
CA ALA A 183 -7.93 -5.47 13.99
C ALA A 183 -7.51 -6.90 14.41
N ARG A 184 -6.42 -7.42 13.84
CA ARG A 184 -5.82 -8.72 14.15
C ARG A 184 -4.63 -8.63 15.10
N ASN A 185 -4.41 -7.46 15.73
CA ASN A 185 -3.22 -7.18 16.55
C ASN A 185 -1.91 -7.50 15.80
N CYS A 186 -1.88 -7.18 14.51
CA CYS A 186 -0.71 -7.33 13.65
C CYS A 186 -0.19 -5.95 13.22
N TYR A 187 1.12 -5.83 13.10
CA TYR A 187 1.75 -4.71 12.43
C TYR A 187 1.84 -5.00 10.93
N PRO A 188 1.45 -4.08 10.02
CA PRO A 188 1.66 -4.26 8.59
C PRO A 188 3.15 -4.13 8.27
N SER A 189 3.83 -5.23 8.00
CA SER A 189 5.31 -5.27 7.93
C SER A 189 5.91 -4.28 6.92
N PRO A 190 5.32 -4.01 5.73
CA PRO A 190 5.87 -3.03 4.80
C PRO A 190 5.94 -1.62 5.36
N LEU A 191 5.07 -1.26 6.32
CA LEU A 191 5.00 0.10 6.83
C LEU A 191 6.32 0.51 7.49
N ASN A 192 6.90 1.61 7.00
CA ASN A 192 8.20 2.15 7.42
C ASN A 192 9.40 1.20 7.21
N TYR A 193 9.26 0.06 6.53
CA TYR A 193 10.39 -0.79 6.16
C TYR A 193 11.24 -0.06 5.11
N TYR A 194 12.46 0.34 5.47
CA TYR A 194 13.30 1.27 4.71
C TYR A 194 12.57 2.57 4.26
N ASN A 195 11.61 3.05 5.07
CA ASN A 195 10.68 4.15 4.79
C ASN A 195 9.63 3.89 3.69
N PHE A 196 9.31 2.63 3.39
CA PHE A 196 8.14 2.37 2.55
C PHE A 196 6.88 2.98 3.20
N PRO A 197 6.09 3.80 2.47
CA PRO A 197 5.15 4.73 3.09
C PRO A 197 3.77 4.13 3.41
N LYS A 198 3.50 2.89 2.97
CA LYS A 198 2.17 2.25 3.01
C LYS A 198 2.24 0.88 3.69
N SER A 199 1.07 0.26 3.89
CA SER A 199 0.90 -0.98 4.67
C SER A 199 0.93 -2.26 3.83
N CYS A 200 0.83 -2.12 2.50
CA CYS A 200 0.99 -3.18 1.51
C CYS A 200 1.55 -2.61 0.20
N CYS A 201 1.94 -3.49 -0.72
CA CYS A 201 2.27 -3.11 -2.08
C CYS A 201 1.07 -3.40 -3.01
N THR A 202 0.83 -2.51 -3.97
CA THR A 202 -0.19 -2.67 -5.01
C THR A 202 0.45 -2.43 -6.38
N SER A 203 0.70 -3.51 -7.12
CA SER A 203 1.46 -3.48 -8.37
C SER A 203 0.52 -3.70 -9.55
N VAL A 204 0.18 -2.62 -10.25
CA VAL A 204 -0.75 -2.62 -11.38
C VAL A 204 0.02 -2.75 -12.69
N ASN A 205 -0.44 -3.62 -13.59
CA ASN A 205 0.05 -3.76 -14.96
C ASN A 205 1.59 -3.83 -15.02
N GLU A 206 2.27 -2.85 -15.65
CA GLU A 206 3.74 -2.85 -15.86
C GLU A 206 4.58 -2.78 -14.58
N VAL A 207 3.96 -2.56 -13.43
CA VAL A 207 4.64 -2.62 -12.13
C VAL A 207 4.92 -4.07 -11.78
N ILE A 208 6.21 -4.40 -11.74
CA ILE A 208 6.76 -5.70 -11.36
C ILE A 208 6.52 -5.98 -9.89
N CYS A 209 6.89 -5.04 -9.01
CA CYS A 209 6.71 -5.18 -7.57
C CYS A 209 6.83 -3.83 -6.85
N HIS A 210 6.46 -3.83 -5.57
CA HIS A 210 6.60 -2.69 -4.66
C HIS A 210 5.90 -1.41 -5.12
N GLY A 211 4.83 -1.53 -5.91
CA GLY A 211 3.98 -0.38 -6.24
C GLY A 211 3.40 0.24 -4.97
N ILE A 212 3.59 1.55 -4.82
CA ILE A 212 3.08 2.29 -3.66
C ILE A 212 1.57 2.58 -3.86
N PRO A 213 0.69 2.15 -2.93
CA PRO A 213 -0.72 2.53 -2.96
C PRO A 213 -0.93 4.04 -3.06
N ASP A 214 -1.73 4.48 -4.02
CA ASP A 214 -1.94 5.88 -4.39
C ASP A 214 -3.39 6.17 -4.82
N ARG A 215 -3.65 7.38 -5.31
CA ARG A 215 -5.01 7.83 -5.67
C ARG A 215 -5.47 7.30 -7.04
N ARG A 216 -4.74 6.40 -7.70
CA ARG A 216 -5.15 5.88 -9.02
C ARG A 216 -6.36 4.97 -8.86
N PRO A 217 -7.51 5.30 -9.47
CA PRO A 217 -8.61 4.34 -9.55
C PRO A 217 -8.21 3.18 -10.48
N LEU A 218 -8.49 1.96 -10.05
CA LEU A 218 -8.36 0.77 -10.89
C LEU A 218 -9.29 0.89 -12.09
N GLN A 219 -8.81 0.44 -13.25
CA GLN A 219 -9.53 0.48 -14.52
C GLN A 219 -9.95 -0.93 -14.90
N GLU A 220 -11.07 -1.05 -15.61
CA GLU A 220 -11.43 -2.32 -16.29
C GLU A 220 -10.23 -2.80 -17.12
N GLU A 221 -10.03 -4.12 -17.19
CA GLU A 221 -8.92 -4.78 -17.87
C GLU A 221 -7.54 -4.66 -17.16
N ASP A 222 -7.42 -3.92 -16.04
CA ASP A 222 -6.20 -3.94 -15.24
C ASP A 222 -5.95 -5.34 -14.64
N ILE A 223 -4.69 -5.71 -14.48
CA ILE A 223 -4.26 -6.73 -13.51
C ILE A 223 -3.59 -6.03 -12.32
N LEU A 224 -3.93 -6.46 -11.10
CA LEU A 224 -3.41 -5.89 -9.87
C LEU A 224 -2.85 -6.99 -8.97
N ASN A 225 -1.55 -6.94 -8.69
CA ASN A 225 -0.98 -7.69 -7.58
C ASN A 225 -1.14 -6.93 -6.26
N ILE A 226 -1.52 -7.63 -5.19
CA ILE A 226 -1.55 -7.11 -3.82
C ILE A 226 -0.63 -7.97 -2.97
N ASP A 227 0.40 -7.34 -2.40
CA ASP A 227 1.41 -7.98 -1.56
C ASP A 227 1.22 -7.67 -0.08
N ILE A 228 1.03 -8.72 0.71
CA ILE A 228 0.64 -8.66 2.12
C ILE A 228 1.67 -9.37 2.98
N THR A 229 2.34 -8.57 3.81
CA THR A 229 3.12 -9.09 4.92
C THR A 229 2.60 -8.55 6.26
N VAL A 230 2.33 -9.43 7.22
CA VAL A 230 1.94 -9.03 8.58
C VAL A 230 2.94 -9.52 9.62
N TYR A 231 3.14 -8.74 10.68
CA TYR A 231 3.99 -9.07 11.81
C TYR A 231 3.16 -9.30 13.07
N HIS A 232 3.32 -10.47 13.68
CA HIS A 232 2.57 -10.87 14.87
C HIS A 232 3.45 -11.73 15.78
N ASN A 233 3.47 -11.42 17.08
CA ASN A 233 4.21 -12.15 18.11
C ASN A 233 5.67 -12.47 17.75
N GLY A 234 6.36 -11.53 17.11
CA GLY A 234 7.77 -11.70 16.74
C GLY A 234 8.04 -12.37 15.40
N TYR A 235 7.02 -12.67 14.58
CA TYR A 235 7.17 -13.33 13.28
C TYR A 235 6.49 -12.55 12.17
N HIS A 236 7.04 -12.62 10.96
CA HIS A 236 6.45 -12.10 9.73
C HIS A 236 5.79 -13.23 8.94
N GLY A 237 4.63 -12.97 8.32
CA GLY A 237 3.97 -13.90 7.40
C GLY A 237 3.64 -13.17 6.10
N ASP A 238 4.00 -13.78 4.97
CA ASP A 238 4.07 -13.12 3.67
C ASP A 238 3.39 -13.93 2.56
N LEU A 239 2.60 -13.25 1.72
CA LEU A 239 1.96 -13.79 0.53
C LEU A 239 1.44 -12.66 -0.37
N ASN A 240 1.28 -12.96 -1.66
CA ASN A 240 0.67 -12.06 -2.62
C ASN A 240 -0.10 -12.80 -3.71
N GLU A 241 -1.14 -12.16 -4.23
CA GLU A 241 -1.92 -12.67 -5.36
C GLU A 241 -2.15 -11.58 -6.40
N THR A 242 -2.27 -11.97 -7.68
CA THR A 242 -2.69 -11.09 -8.77
C THR A 242 -4.15 -11.31 -9.10
N PHE A 243 -4.90 -10.21 -9.13
CA PHE A 243 -6.34 -10.17 -9.37
C PHE A 243 -6.64 -9.48 -10.69
N PHE A 244 -7.73 -9.90 -11.32
CA PHE A 244 -8.31 -9.23 -12.47
C PHE A 244 -9.24 -8.11 -12.01
N VAL A 245 -9.15 -6.94 -12.64
CA VAL A 245 -10.09 -5.84 -12.42
C VAL A 245 -11.16 -5.90 -13.51
N GLY A 246 -12.31 -6.46 -13.17
CA GLY A 246 -13.37 -6.71 -14.14
C GLY A 246 -12.99 -7.85 -15.11
N GLU A 247 -13.41 -7.73 -16.36
CA GLU A 247 -13.01 -8.64 -17.43
C GLU A 247 -11.67 -8.20 -18.02
N VAL A 248 -10.78 -9.16 -18.22
CA VAL A 248 -9.44 -8.94 -18.79
C VAL A 248 -9.28 -9.74 -20.09
N ASP A 249 -8.30 -9.36 -20.92
CA ASP A 249 -8.02 -10.06 -22.16
C ASP A 249 -7.38 -11.46 -21.94
N GLU A 250 -7.26 -12.24 -23.01
CA GLU A 250 -6.67 -13.58 -22.95
C GLU A 250 -5.14 -13.58 -22.71
N GLY A 251 -4.45 -12.47 -23.00
CA GLY A 251 -3.04 -12.28 -22.66
C GLY A 251 -2.86 -12.21 -21.14
N ALA A 252 -3.63 -11.34 -20.49
CA ALA A 252 -3.69 -11.19 -19.03
C ALA A 252 -3.98 -12.52 -18.34
N LYS A 253 -5.01 -13.25 -18.81
CA LYS A 253 -5.38 -14.55 -18.24
C LYS A 253 -4.25 -15.55 -18.38
N ARG A 254 -3.65 -15.66 -19.57
CA ARG A 254 -2.53 -16.59 -19.82
C ARG A 254 -1.33 -16.26 -18.94
N LEU A 255 -1.02 -14.98 -18.78
CA LEU A 255 0.10 -14.54 -17.95
C LEU A 255 -0.11 -14.87 -16.47
N VAL A 256 -1.24 -14.45 -15.88
CA VAL A 256 -1.57 -14.72 -14.48
C VAL A 256 -1.59 -16.23 -14.20
N GLN A 257 -2.22 -17.00 -15.09
CA GLN A 257 -2.28 -18.46 -14.98
C GLN A 257 -0.88 -19.09 -15.06
N THR A 258 -0.04 -18.65 -16.00
CA THR A 258 1.32 -19.21 -16.15
C THR A 258 2.20 -18.87 -14.95
N THR A 259 2.09 -17.65 -14.39
CA THR A 259 2.79 -17.30 -13.15
C THR A 259 2.37 -18.21 -12.01
N TYR A 260 1.06 -18.51 -11.89
CA TYR A 260 0.55 -19.38 -10.84
C TYR A 260 1.11 -20.79 -10.98
N GLU A 261 1.12 -21.31 -12.21
CA GLU A 261 1.68 -22.62 -12.52
C GLU A 261 3.20 -22.69 -12.27
N CYS A 262 3.95 -21.64 -12.62
CA CYS A 262 5.38 -21.52 -12.30
C CYS A 262 5.63 -21.67 -10.80
N LEU A 263 4.87 -20.92 -9.99
CA LEU A 263 4.93 -20.96 -8.54
C LEU A 263 4.59 -22.36 -8.00
N MET A 264 3.46 -22.93 -8.42
CA MET A 264 3.00 -24.22 -7.91
C MET A 264 3.94 -25.37 -8.29
N GLN A 265 4.48 -25.37 -9.52
CA GLN A 265 5.49 -26.37 -9.92
C GLN A 265 6.77 -26.26 -9.09
N ALA A 266 7.18 -25.04 -8.71
CA ALA A 266 8.32 -24.84 -7.83
C ALA A 266 8.03 -25.41 -6.42
N ILE A 267 6.86 -25.09 -5.84
CA ILE A 267 6.40 -25.60 -4.54
C ILE A 267 6.34 -27.13 -4.51
N ASP A 268 5.82 -27.76 -5.57
CA ASP A 268 5.73 -29.23 -5.66
C ASP A 268 7.10 -29.91 -5.63
N SER A 269 8.17 -29.19 -5.99
CA SER A 269 9.54 -29.69 -5.98
C SER A 269 10.24 -29.59 -4.61
N VAL A 270 9.70 -28.78 -3.69
CA VAL A 270 10.34 -28.45 -2.41
C VAL A 270 10.27 -29.64 -1.46
N LYS A 271 11.44 -30.19 -1.14
CA LYS A 271 11.64 -31.27 -0.17
C LYS A 271 13.08 -31.24 0.36
N PRO A 272 13.37 -31.88 1.51
CA PRO A 272 14.74 -31.95 2.02
C PRO A 272 15.72 -32.51 0.98
N GLY A 273 16.91 -31.90 0.90
CA GLY A 273 17.97 -32.32 -0.03
C GLY A 273 17.96 -31.60 -1.40
N ILE A 274 16.89 -30.88 -1.74
CA ILE A 274 16.84 -30.05 -2.95
C ILE A 274 17.64 -28.76 -2.72
N ARG A 275 18.37 -28.31 -3.75
CA ARG A 275 19.11 -27.04 -3.71
C ARG A 275 18.17 -25.89 -4.03
N TYR A 276 18.29 -24.77 -3.31
CA TYR A 276 17.47 -23.58 -3.58
C TYR A 276 17.56 -23.09 -5.02
N ARG A 277 18.76 -23.17 -5.62
CA ARG A 277 18.98 -22.80 -7.03
C ARG A 277 18.15 -23.56 -8.05
N GLU A 278 17.59 -24.72 -7.70
CA GLU A 278 16.80 -25.54 -8.62
C GLU A 278 15.46 -24.91 -8.94
N LEU A 279 14.87 -24.15 -8.01
CA LEU A 279 13.55 -23.55 -8.17
C LEU A 279 13.49 -22.63 -9.39
N GLY A 280 14.53 -21.83 -9.63
CA GLY A 280 14.60 -20.98 -10.81
C GLY A 280 14.71 -21.72 -12.14
N ASN A 281 15.23 -22.95 -12.16
CA ASN A 281 15.22 -23.77 -13.38
C ASN A 281 13.79 -24.22 -13.73
N ILE A 282 13.02 -24.61 -12.72
CA ILE A 282 11.63 -25.07 -12.87
C ILE A 282 10.76 -23.92 -13.37
N ILE A 283 10.82 -22.78 -12.67
CA ILE A 283 10.04 -21.57 -12.97
C ILE A 283 10.35 -21.09 -14.38
N GLN A 284 11.63 -20.83 -14.70
CA GLN A 284 11.98 -20.26 -16.00
C GLN A 284 11.66 -21.21 -17.16
N LYS A 285 11.76 -22.53 -16.96
CA LYS A 285 11.37 -23.50 -17.99
C LYS A 285 9.89 -23.37 -18.35
N HIS A 286 9.00 -23.28 -17.36
CA HIS A 286 7.56 -23.16 -17.60
C HIS A 286 7.18 -21.80 -18.18
N ALA A 287 7.74 -20.71 -17.66
CA ALA A 287 7.54 -19.36 -18.19
C ALA A 287 7.96 -19.26 -19.66
N GLN A 288 9.17 -19.73 -20.00
CA GLN A 288 9.69 -19.66 -21.37
C GLN A 288 8.93 -20.55 -22.35
N ALA A 289 8.41 -21.70 -21.91
CA ALA A 289 7.59 -22.56 -22.74
C ALA A 289 6.27 -21.87 -23.15
N ASN A 290 5.80 -20.90 -22.37
CA ASN A 290 4.61 -20.10 -22.64
C ASN A 290 4.93 -18.72 -23.25
N GLY A 291 6.18 -18.48 -23.66
CA GLY A 291 6.61 -17.24 -24.31
C GLY A 291 6.89 -16.08 -23.36
N PHE A 292 7.05 -16.34 -22.06
CA PHE A 292 7.29 -15.33 -21.04
C PHE A 292 8.74 -15.34 -20.52
N SER A 293 9.15 -14.24 -19.90
CA SER A 293 10.44 -14.06 -19.27
C SER A 293 10.32 -13.94 -17.74
N VAL A 294 11.45 -14.03 -17.04
CA VAL A 294 11.51 -14.06 -15.57
C VAL A 294 12.42 -12.94 -15.07
N VAL A 295 11.88 -12.08 -14.21
CA VAL A 295 12.62 -10.99 -13.56
C VAL A 295 13.83 -11.53 -12.78
N ARG A 296 14.90 -10.75 -12.73
CA ARG A 296 16.19 -11.18 -12.14
C ARG A 296 16.66 -10.37 -10.94
N SER A 297 16.12 -9.18 -10.75
CA SER A 297 16.55 -8.23 -9.72
C SER A 297 15.93 -8.53 -8.35
N TYR A 298 14.80 -9.25 -8.32
CA TYR A 298 14.08 -9.65 -7.12
C TYR A 298 14.06 -11.18 -6.99
N CYS A 299 13.96 -11.68 -5.75
CA CYS A 299 14.01 -13.09 -5.42
C CYS A 299 13.19 -13.39 -4.17
N GLY A 300 12.73 -14.63 -4.04
CA GLY A 300 12.22 -15.10 -2.74
C GLY A 300 13.31 -15.05 -1.67
N HIS A 301 12.89 -15.11 -0.42
CA HIS A 301 13.75 -14.89 0.73
C HIS A 301 13.40 -15.82 1.89
N GLY A 302 14.36 -16.02 2.81
CA GLY A 302 14.04 -16.53 4.13
C GLY A 302 13.17 -15.53 4.89
N ILE A 303 12.21 -16.04 5.65
CA ILE A 303 11.30 -15.21 6.44
C ILE A 303 10.99 -15.92 7.76
N HIS A 304 11.04 -15.16 8.87
CA HIS A 304 10.63 -15.63 10.19
C HIS A 304 10.53 -14.45 11.16
N LYS A 305 11.39 -14.40 12.18
CA LYS A 305 11.64 -13.22 13.02
C LYS A 305 12.22 -12.01 12.27
N LEU A 306 12.77 -12.25 11.09
CA LEU A 306 13.26 -11.23 10.16
C LEU A 306 12.31 -11.21 8.97
N PHE A 307 12.06 -10.04 8.39
CA PHE A 307 11.21 -9.92 7.21
C PHE A 307 11.95 -10.54 6.01
N HIS A 308 13.20 -10.13 5.78
CA HIS A 308 14.05 -10.68 4.72
C HIS A 308 15.37 -11.21 5.27
N THR A 309 15.66 -12.49 5.02
CA THR A 309 16.93 -13.12 5.40
C THR A 309 17.31 -14.29 4.49
N ALA A 310 18.40 -15.00 4.80
CA ALA A 310 18.82 -16.17 4.03
C ALA A 310 17.76 -17.30 4.10
N PRO A 311 17.50 -18.01 2.99
CA PRO A 311 18.21 -17.94 1.70
C PRO A 311 17.61 -16.92 0.73
N ASN A 312 18.43 -16.38 -0.17
CA ASN A 312 17.93 -15.76 -1.39
C ASN A 312 17.55 -16.87 -2.39
N VAL A 313 16.37 -16.76 -3.00
CA VAL A 313 15.76 -17.77 -3.88
C VAL A 313 15.43 -17.15 -5.24
N PRO A 314 16.41 -17.03 -6.17
CA PRO A 314 16.17 -16.49 -7.49
C PRO A 314 15.25 -17.37 -8.34
N HIS A 315 14.38 -16.73 -9.12
CA HIS A 315 13.37 -17.39 -9.94
C HIS A 315 13.84 -17.76 -11.35
N TYR A 316 15.05 -17.34 -11.74
CA TYR A 316 15.64 -17.63 -13.05
C TYR A 316 16.59 -18.83 -13.02
N ALA A 317 16.72 -19.52 -14.14
CA ALA A 317 17.56 -20.69 -14.36
C ALA A 317 19.06 -20.36 -14.28
N LYS A 318 19.88 -21.36 -13.93
CA LYS A 318 21.35 -21.24 -13.80
C LYS A 318 21.80 -20.15 -12.81
N ASN A 319 20.94 -19.79 -11.86
CA ASN A 319 21.31 -18.93 -10.74
C ASN A 319 22.34 -19.63 -9.83
N LYS A 320 22.97 -18.84 -8.95
CA LYS A 320 24.04 -19.28 -8.04
C LYS A 320 23.58 -19.33 -6.58
N ALA A 321 22.29 -19.49 -6.31
CA ALA A 321 21.78 -19.52 -4.95
C ALA A 321 22.45 -20.61 -4.11
N VAL A 322 22.74 -20.23 -2.86
CA VAL A 322 23.46 -21.07 -1.89
C VAL A 322 22.44 -21.80 -1.02
N GLY A 323 22.77 -23.04 -0.64
CA GLY A 323 22.02 -23.79 0.36
C GLY A 323 21.28 -24.99 -0.20
N VAL A 324 20.95 -25.88 0.74
CA VAL A 324 20.16 -27.09 0.52
C VAL A 324 19.01 -27.06 1.52
N MET A 325 17.80 -27.35 1.04
CA MET A 325 16.58 -27.40 1.82
C MET A 325 16.69 -28.46 2.93
N LYS A 326 16.29 -28.09 4.15
CA LYS A 326 16.23 -28.97 5.32
C LYS A 326 14.90 -28.80 6.05
N PRO A 327 14.42 -29.82 6.79
CA PRO A 327 13.27 -29.66 7.67
C PRO A 327 13.45 -28.47 8.59
N GLY A 328 12.39 -27.67 8.78
CA GLY A 328 12.41 -26.46 9.60
C GLY A 328 12.92 -25.19 8.91
N HIS A 329 13.42 -25.25 7.67
CA HIS A 329 13.61 -24.02 6.87
C HIS A 329 12.24 -23.43 6.51
N VAL A 330 12.18 -22.10 6.49
CA VAL A 330 11.02 -21.31 6.08
C VAL A 330 11.49 -20.19 5.16
N PHE A 331 10.85 -20.06 4.00
CA PHE A 331 11.22 -19.13 2.93
C PHE A 331 10.04 -18.94 1.96
N THR A 332 10.14 -17.91 1.12
CA THR A 332 9.16 -17.55 0.08
C THR A 332 9.61 -18.00 -1.31
N ILE A 333 8.64 -18.21 -2.20
CA ILE A 333 8.83 -18.36 -3.64
C ILE A 333 7.84 -17.38 -4.28
N GLU A 334 8.32 -16.41 -5.05
CA GLU A 334 7.53 -15.25 -5.51
C GLU A 334 7.89 -14.86 -6.95
N PRO A 335 7.71 -15.76 -7.94
CA PRO A 335 8.08 -15.49 -9.31
C PRO A 335 7.33 -14.29 -9.87
N MET A 336 8.10 -13.34 -10.40
CA MET A 336 7.62 -12.22 -11.19
C MET A 336 7.90 -12.53 -12.66
N ILE A 337 6.83 -12.69 -13.43
CA ILE A 337 6.87 -13.14 -14.83
C ILE A 337 6.41 -12.01 -15.74
N CYS A 338 7.08 -11.88 -16.88
CA CYS A 338 6.84 -10.83 -17.85
C CYS A 338 6.50 -11.44 -19.23
N GLU A 339 5.39 -11.08 -19.86
CA GLU A 339 5.13 -11.19 -21.32
C GLU A 339 6.31 -10.73 -22.20
N GLY A 340 7.05 -9.70 -21.81
CA GLY A 340 8.10 -9.05 -22.59
C GLY A 340 9.50 -9.40 -22.09
N GLY A 341 10.38 -8.41 -22.05
CA GLY A 341 11.71 -8.52 -21.46
C GLY A 341 11.68 -8.69 -19.94
N TRP A 342 12.76 -9.23 -19.38
CA TRP A 342 12.90 -9.42 -17.93
C TRP A 342 13.46 -8.18 -17.22
N GLN A 343 13.95 -7.21 -17.98
CA GLN A 343 14.66 -6.06 -17.45
C GLN A 343 13.70 -5.11 -16.74
N ASP A 344 14.11 -4.69 -15.56
CA ASP A 344 13.39 -3.75 -14.70
C ASP A 344 14.14 -2.42 -14.54
N GLU A 345 13.39 -1.37 -14.20
CA GLU A 345 13.91 -0.12 -13.65
C GLU A 345 13.01 0.39 -12.52
N THR A 346 13.57 1.20 -11.63
CA THR A 346 12.85 1.74 -10.47
C THR A 346 12.44 3.18 -10.73
N TRP A 347 11.19 3.51 -10.40
CA TRP A 347 10.71 4.89 -10.44
C TRP A 347 11.46 5.79 -9.45
N PRO A 348 11.38 7.13 -9.61
CA PRO A 348 12.06 8.06 -8.71
C PRO A 348 11.55 8.06 -7.26
N ASP A 349 10.45 7.36 -6.97
CA ASP A 349 10.00 7.07 -5.59
C ASP A 349 10.97 6.15 -4.82
N GLY A 350 11.87 5.45 -5.52
CA GLY A 350 12.85 4.53 -4.94
C GLY A 350 12.33 3.12 -4.66
N TRP A 351 11.07 2.82 -4.99
CA TRP A 351 10.37 1.58 -4.67
C TRP A 351 9.75 0.89 -5.87
N THR A 352 8.91 1.62 -6.64
CA THR A 352 8.08 1.03 -7.69
C THR A 352 8.96 0.50 -8.81
N ALA A 353 9.06 -0.82 -8.91
CA ALA A 353 9.81 -1.51 -9.95
C ALA A 353 8.92 -1.76 -11.15
N VAL A 354 9.36 -1.34 -12.35
CA VAL A 354 8.58 -1.50 -13.58
C VAL A 354 9.36 -2.22 -14.66
N THR A 355 8.65 -2.87 -15.58
CA THR A 355 9.27 -3.42 -16.80
C THR A 355 9.86 -2.28 -17.64
N ARG A 356 11.07 -2.47 -18.18
CA ARG A 356 11.76 -1.44 -18.99
C ARG A 356 11.15 -1.23 -20.36
N ASP A 357 10.50 -2.25 -20.92
CA ASP A 357 9.82 -2.15 -22.21
C ASP A 357 8.42 -1.55 -22.09
N GLY A 358 7.86 -1.46 -20.87
CA GLY A 358 6.56 -0.87 -20.58
C GLY A 358 5.43 -1.46 -21.42
N TRP A 359 5.59 -2.73 -21.81
CA TRP A 359 4.73 -3.34 -22.82
C TRP A 359 3.28 -3.36 -22.35
N TRP A 360 2.39 -3.03 -23.29
CA TRP A 360 0.99 -2.69 -23.00
C TRP A 360 0.04 -3.88 -22.99
N GLY A 361 0.49 -5.05 -23.46
CA GLY A 361 -0.17 -6.30 -23.12
C GLY A 361 0.10 -6.55 -21.63
N HIS A 362 -0.95 -6.78 -20.86
CA HIS A 362 -1.00 -6.97 -19.41
C HIS A 362 0.24 -7.65 -18.80
N MET A 363 0.98 -7.01 -17.87
CA MET A 363 2.25 -7.61 -17.43
C MET A 363 2.99 -7.00 -16.22
N SER A 364 2.86 -7.49 -14.99
CA SER A 364 3.62 -8.62 -14.43
C SER A 364 2.88 -9.13 -13.18
N PRO A 365 2.22 -10.30 -13.24
CA PRO A 365 1.67 -10.90 -12.05
C PRO A 365 2.82 -11.36 -11.19
N ILE A 366 2.80 -10.91 -9.95
CA ILE A 366 3.49 -11.58 -8.86
C ILE A 366 2.48 -12.55 -8.27
N LEU A 367 2.92 -13.77 -8.03
CA LEU A 367 2.20 -14.69 -7.17
C LEU A 367 3.21 -15.22 -6.17
N GLN A 368 2.88 -15.10 -4.90
CA GLN A 368 3.63 -15.68 -3.79
C GLN A 368 2.64 -16.49 -2.98
N TRP A 369 2.85 -17.81 -2.94
CA TRP A 369 2.02 -18.70 -2.14
C TRP A 369 2.86 -19.44 -1.12
N ARG A 370 2.45 -19.21 0.14
CA ARG A 370 2.63 -19.99 1.36
C ARG A 370 4.04 -20.55 1.63
N ILE A 371 4.52 -20.15 2.80
CA ILE A 371 5.54 -20.84 3.61
C ILE A 371 5.37 -22.36 3.54
N GLN A 372 6.29 -23.03 2.83
CA GLN A 372 6.36 -24.48 2.82
C GLN A 372 7.20 -24.95 4.00
N GLN A 373 6.52 -25.39 5.06
CA GLN A 373 7.17 -26.08 6.15
C GLN A 373 7.63 -27.47 5.67
N LEU A 374 8.94 -27.64 5.51
CA LEU A 374 9.53 -28.95 5.29
C LEU A 374 9.39 -29.80 6.56
N ARG A 375 8.53 -30.83 6.52
CA ARG A 375 8.41 -31.83 7.59
C ARG A 375 9.47 -32.94 7.39
N PRO A 376 9.89 -33.64 8.47
CA PRO A 376 10.62 -34.90 8.33
C PRO A 376 9.80 -35.90 7.51
N ILE A 377 10.44 -36.71 6.67
CA ILE A 377 9.78 -37.79 5.94
C ILE A 377 9.36 -38.86 6.96
N SER A 378 8.08 -38.85 7.32
CA SER A 378 7.40 -39.98 7.97
C SER A 378 6.75 -40.84 6.88
N PRO A 379 6.76 -42.19 6.95
CA PRO A 379 6.25 -43.05 5.87
C PRO A 379 4.73 -43.02 5.62
N ILE A 380 3.96 -42.13 6.24
CA ILE A 380 2.49 -42.22 6.23
C ILE A 380 1.86 -40.83 6.03
N SER A 381 0.91 -40.76 5.09
CA SER A 381 0.02 -39.64 4.69
C SER A 381 0.44 -38.80 3.47
N GLN A 382 0.26 -39.39 2.28
CA GLN A 382 -0.25 -38.65 1.13
C GLN A 382 -1.75 -38.41 1.32
N SER A 383 -2.20 -37.16 1.33
CA SER A 383 -3.51 -36.71 0.82
C SER A 383 -3.83 -35.30 1.36
N HIS A 384 -4.59 -34.56 0.55
CA HIS A 384 -5.11 -33.19 0.74
C HIS A 384 -4.31 -32.07 0.05
N SER A 385 -4.14 -32.21 -1.27
CA SER A 385 -4.16 -31.08 -2.19
C SER A 385 -5.63 -30.67 -2.45
N GLY A 386 -6.08 -29.61 -1.77
CA GLY A 386 -7.39 -29.02 -2.01
C GLY A 386 -7.31 -27.99 -3.14
N SER A 387 -7.88 -28.33 -4.29
CA SER A 387 -8.18 -27.43 -5.40
C SER A 387 -9.15 -26.33 -4.98
N LEU A 388 -8.83 -25.07 -5.29
CA LEU A 388 -9.75 -23.93 -5.29
C LEU A 388 -9.56 -23.11 -6.57
N LEU A 389 -9.67 -23.76 -7.73
CA LEU A 389 -10.10 -23.10 -8.95
C LEU A 389 -11.64 -23.17 -8.96
N GLY A 390 -12.27 -22.10 -8.50
CA GLY A 390 -13.72 -22.03 -8.45
C GLY A 390 -14.29 -20.99 -7.50
N ARG A 391 -13.80 -19.76 -7.53
CA ARG A 391 -14.60 -18.57 -7.16
C ARG A 391 -14.30 -17.47 -8.17
N ARG A 392 -15.41 -16.90 -8.64
CA ARG A 392 -15.55 -16.02 -9.81
C ARG A 392 -14.76 -14.75 -9.69
#